data_AF-A0A7W4CIA2-F1
#
_entry.id   AF-A0A7W4CIA2-F1
#
_cell.length_a   1.000
_cell.length_b   1.000
_cell.length_c   1.000
_cell.angle_alpha   90.00
_cell.angle_beta   90.00
_cell.angle_gamma   90.00
#
_symmetry.space_group_name_H-M   'P 1'
#
loop_
_entity.id
_entity.type
_entity.pdbx_description
1 polymer ?
#
loop_
_entity_poly.entity_id
_entity_poly.type
_entity_poly.pdbx_seq_one_letter_code
_entity_poly.pdbx_strand_id
1 'polypeptide(L)'
;MKRDIDQIRSILFEMESSRYNHFEERLALNGILERGTDTEKGRANQVRAEHVRWMIDDGLLSLVSGCSNYVRVTAKGCDFLDAVRDEGVWERTKRQVAEIGGNTTIEFVRTLAVGFLRKQVEQRAGLVL
;
A
#
# COMPACT_ATOMS: atom_id res chain seq x y z
N MET A 1 -10.52 13.95 0.14
CA MET A 1 -9.23 13.38 -0.29
C MET A 1 -9.49 12.11 -1.07
N LYS A 2 -8.70 11.81 -2.10
CA LYS A 2 -8.82 10.61 -2.93
C LYS A 2 -7.79 9.56 -2.47
N ARG A 3 -8.10 8.28 -2.69
CA ARG A 3 -7.17 7.18 -2.41
C ARG A 3 -6.08 7.17 -3.47
N ASP A 4 -4.84 7.26 -3.04
CA ASP A 4 -3.65 7.25 -3.86
C ASP A 4 -2.94 5.88 -3.75
N ILE A 5 -2.86 5.18 -4.87
CA ILE A 5 -2.29 3.83 -4.96
C ILE A 5 -0.76 3.83 -4.93
N ASP A 6 -0.11 4.92 -5.37
CA ASP A 6 1.34 5.09 -5.23
C ASP A 6 1.69 5.32 -3.75
N GLN A 7 0.86 6.07 -3.01
CA GLN A 7 1.06 6.24 -1.57
C GLN A 7 0.91 4.92 -0.80
N ILE A 8 -0.06 4.07 -1.16
CA ILE A 8 -0.24 2.73 -0.57
C ILE A 8 1.02 1.86 -0.83
N ARG A 9 1.51 1.84 -2.07
CA ARG A 9 2.72 1.10 -2.46
C ARG A 9 3.95 1.59 -1.69
N SER A 10 4.13 2.92 -1.58
CA SER A 10 5.23 3.54 -0.83
C SER A 10 5.21 3.15 0.65
N ILE A 11 4.04 3.21 1.31
CA ILE A 11 3.89 2.83 2.72
C ILE A 11 4.35 1.39 2.93
N LEU A 12 3.93 0.45 2.07
CA LEU A 12 4.31 -0.95 2.19
C LEU A 12 5.81 -1.18 1.99
N PHE A 13 6.45 -0.53 1.01
CA PHE A 13 7.90 -0.60 0.83
C PHE A 13 8.68 -0.04 2.01
N GLU A 14 8.23 1.07 2.58
CA GLU A 14 8.84 1.66 3.76
C GLU A 14 8.73 0.72 4.96
N MET A 15 7.57 0.09 5.17
CA MET A 15 7.35 -0.90 6.23
C MET A 15 8.18 -2.18 6.04
N GLU A 16 8.38 -2.63 4.79
CA GLU A 16 9.26 -3.75 4.49
C GLU A 16 10.74 -3.41 4.73
N SER A 17 11.15 -2.19 4.37
CA SER A 17 12.54 -1.75 4.50
C SER A 17 12.95 -1.43 5.95
N SER A 18 12.00 -1.12 6.83
CA SER A 18 12.29 -0.93 8.25
C SER A 18 12.72 -2.26 8.89
N ARG A 19 14.03 -2.40 9.17
CA ARG A 19 14.67 -3.60 9.76
C ARG A 19 14.07 -4.04 11.10
N TYR A 20 13.29 -3.18 11.72
CA TYR A 20 12.47 -3.49 12.87
C TYR A 20 11.02 -3.19 12.46
N ASN A 21 10.10 -4.13 12.70
CA ASN A 21 8.65 -3.83 12.73
C ASN A 21 8.29 -2.74 13.78
N HIS A 22 9.29 -2.24 14.51
CA HIS A 22 9.24 -0.93 15.14
C HIS A 22 9.33 0.14 14.06
N PHE A 23 8.16 0.64 13.67
CA PHE A 23 8.01 1.98 13.14
C PHE A 23 8.37 3.01 14.25
N GLU A 24 9.61 2.98 14.73
CA GLU A 24 10.25 4.14 15.35
C GLU A 24 10.62 5.02 14.16
N GLU A 25 9.79 5.96 13.72
CA GLU A 25 9.26 7.08 14.49
C GLU A 25 7.74 7.23 14.32
N ARG A 26 7.00 7.20 15.45
CA ARG A 26 5.81 8.04 15.68
C ARG A 26 4.60 7.91 14.73
N LEU A 27 4.62 6.98 13.80
CA LEU A 27 3.65 6.85 12.70
C LEU A 27 2.76 5.62 12.92
N ALA A 28 2.17 5.57 14.10
CA ALA A 28 1.03 4.73 14.33
C ALA A 28 0.12 5.49 15.27
N LEU A 29 -0.86 6.13 14.64
CA LEU A 29 -1.88 7.00 15.23
C LEU A 29 -1.42 8.27 15.97
N ASN A 30 -0.19 8.39 16.50
CA ASN A 30 0.22 9.60 17.23
C ASN A 30 0.54 10.81 16.32
N GLY A 31 0.78 10.61 15.02
CA GLY A 31 0.75 11.68 14.01
C GLY A 31 -0.65 12.26 13.75
N ILE A 32 -1.72 11.61 14.26
CA ILE A 32 -3.07 12.22 14.38
C ILE A 32 -3.10 13.21 15.56
N LEU A 33 -2.14 13.11 16.50
CA LEU A 33 -2.08 13.90 17.74
C LEU A 33 -0.98 14.98 17.75
N GLU A 34 -0.03 15.01 16.81
CA GLU A 34 0.65 16.27 16.46
C GLU A 34 -0.38 17.15 15.73
N ARG A 35 -1.30 17.73 16.52
CA ARG A 35 -2.46 18.54 16.11
C ARG A 35 -2.04 19.90 15.57
N GLY A 36 -1.22 19.91 14.53
CA GLY A 36 -0.85 21.12 13.80
C GLY A 36 -1.17 20.95 12.32
N THR A 37 -2.41 21.23 11.91
CA THR A 37 -2.81 21.34 10.49
C THR A 37 -2.21 22.56 9.79
N ASP A 38 -1.50 23.40 10.55
CA ASP A 38 -1.02 24.71 10.12
C ASP A 38 0.30 24.60 9.32
N THR A 39 0.98 23.46 9.42
CA THR A 39 2.19 23.18 8.65
C THR A 39 1.90 22.25 7.46
N GLU A 40 2.65 22.42 6.38
CA GLU A 40 2.61 21.51 5.21
C GLU A 40 2.88 20.05 5.62
N LYS A 41 3.87 19.85 6.51
CA LYS A 41 4.22 18.54 7.06
C LYS A 41 3.05 17.91 7.83
N GLY A 42 2.32 18.69 8.63
CA GLY A 42 1.13 18.22 9.35
C GLY A 42 0.02 17.74 8.42
N ARG A 43 -0.22 18.46 7.31
CA ARG A 43 -1.21 18.05 6.30
C ARG A 43 -0.79 16.77 5.58
N ALA A 44 0.48 16.66 5.19
CA ALA A 44 1.02 15.45 4.57
C ALA A 44 0.91 14.23 5.50
N ASN A 45 1.19 14.41 6.79
CA ASN A 45 1.02 13.37 7.82
C ASN A 45 -0.43 12.93 7.95
N GLN A 46 -1.40 13.87 7.90
CA GLN A 46 -2.82 13.53 7.96
C GLN A 46 -3.25 12.72 6.74
N VAL A 47 -2.88 13.15 5.53
CA VAL A 47 -3.16 12.41 4.28
C VAL A 47 -2.61 10.98 4.37
N ARG A 48 -1.37 10.84 4.84
CA ARG A 48 -0.74 9.53 5.01
C ARG A 48 -1.44 8.66 6.06
N ALA A 49 -1.83 9.24 7.20
CA ALA A 49 -2.54 8.51 8.26
C ALA A 49 -3.89 7.96 7.79
N GLU A 50 -4.61 8.69 6.95
CA GLU A 50 -5.87 8.21 6.37
C GLU A 50 -5.66 7.04 5.40
N HIS A 51 -4.58 7.03 4.61
CA HIS A 51 -4.22 5.88 3.78
C HIS A 51 -3.93 4.64 4.63
N VAL A 52 -3.19 4.81 5.74
CA VAL A 52 -2.93 3.72 6.69
C VAL A 52 -4.23 3.17 7.25
N ARG A 53 -5.21 4.02 7.62
CA ARG A 53 -6.53 3.56 8.09
C ARG A 53 -7.25 2.75 7.03
N TRP A 54 -7.31 3.22 5.78
CA TRP A 54 -7.93 2.45 4.69
C TRP A 54 -7.22 1.14 4.41
N MET A 55 -5.90 1.08 4.56
CA MET A 55 -5.14 -0.17 4.43
C MET A 55 -5.43 -1.15 5.57
N ILE A 56 -5.71 -0.66 6.79
CA ILE A 56 -6.19 -1.49 7.89
C ILE A 56 -7.58 -2.04 7.57
N ASP A 57 -8.49 -1.18 7.09
CA ASP A 57 -9.86 -1.56 6.73
C ASP A 57 -9.90 -2.61 5.60
N ASP A 58 -9.00 -2.51 4.62
CA ASP A 58 -8.86 -3.49 3.53
C ASP A 58 -8.05 -4.74 3.95
N GLY A 59 -7.44 -4.73 5.13
CA GLY A 59 -6.68 -5.84 5.69
C GLY A 59 -5.26 -5.99 5.13
N LEU A 60 -4.71 -4.98 4.45
CA LEU A 60 -3.29 -4.91 4.07
C LEU A 60 -2.40 -4.72 5.31
N LEU A 61 -2.90 -3.93 6.27
CA LEU A 61 -2.26 -3.69 7.55
C LEU A 61 -3.14 -4.20 8.69
N SER A 62 -2.54 -4.44 9.85
CA SER A 62 -3.27 -4.84 11.05
C SER A 62 -2.63 -4.19 12.27
N LEU A 63 -3.46 -3.81 13.24
CA LEU A 63 -2.97 -3.35 14.54
C LEU A 63 -2.35 -4.53 15.29
N VAL A 64 -1.24 -4.27 15.97
CA VAL A 64 -0.62 -5.26 16.85
C VAL A 64 -1.42 -5.32 18.15
N SER A 65 -1.91 -6.51 18.50
CA SER A 65 -2.67 -6.71 19.75
C SER A 65 -1.84 -6.28 20.96
N GLY A 66 -2.47 -5.54 21.89
CA GLY A 66 -1.80 -4.96 23.06
C GLY A 66 -1.00 -3.68 22.78
N CYS A 67 -0.92 -3.25 21.52
CA CYS A 67 -0.13 -2.11 21.08
C CYS A 67 -0.99 -1.24 20.13
N SER A 68 -1.81 -0.35 20.70
CA SER A 68 -2.75 0.50 19.93
C SER A 68 -2.07 1.40 18.90
N ASN A 69 -0.77 1.69 19.09
CA ASN A 69 0.04 2.51 18.22
C ASN A 69 1.09 1.67 17.47
N TYR A 70 0.78 0.45 17.07
CA TYR A 70 1.67 -0.33 16.21
C TYR A 70 0.85 -1.03 15.13
N VAL A 71 1.34 -0.91 13.89
CA VAL A 71 0.78 -1.60 12.73
C VAL A 71 1.81 -2.57 12.19
N ARG A 72 1.34 -3.71 11.70
CA ARG A 72 2.14 -4.69 10.96
C ARG A 72 1.55 -4.89 9.57
N VAL A 73 2.40 -5.27 8.63
CA VAL A 73 1.95 -5.78 7.32
C VAL A 73 1.32 -7.16 7.52
N THR A 74 0.15 -7.40 6.92
CA THR A 74 -0.50 -8.72 6.94
C THR A 74 0.03 -9.60 5.81
N ALA A 75 -0.32 -10.89 5.81
CA ALA A 75 -0.05 -11.74 4.65
C ALA A 75 -0.66 -11.17 3.35
N LYS A 76 -1.89 -10.63 3.42
CA LYS A 76 -2.53 -9.94 2.28
C LYS A 76 -1.73 -8.70 1.85
N GLY A 77 -1.17 -7.96 2.80
CA GLY A 77 -0.28 -6.82 2.54
C GLY A 77 1.01 -7.23 1.83
N CYS A 78 1.65 -8.33 2.27
CA CYS A 78 2.81 -8.90 1.61
C CYS A 78 2.47 -9.34 0.18
N ASP A 79 1.38 -10.10 -0.01
CA ASP A 79 0.95 -10.54 -1.35
C ASP A 79 0.65 -9.37 -2.28
N PHE A 80 0.03 -8.30 -1.75
CA PHE A 80 -0.20 -7.08 -2.51
C PHE A 80 1.14 -6.45 -2.94
N LEU A 81 2.06 -6.27 -1.98
CA LEU A 81 3.36 -5.66 -2.22
C LEU A 81 4.14 -6.45 -3.28
N ASP A 82 4.17 -7.78 -3.17
CA ASP A 82 4.84 -8.65 -4.13
C ASP A 82 4.19 -8.58 -5.52
N ALA A 83 2.87 -8.47 -5.58
CA ALA A 83 2.16 -8.31 -6.85
C ALA A 83 2.53 -7.00 -7.57
N VAL A 84 2.77 -5.92 -6.82
CA VAL A 84 3.09 -4.59 -7.37
C VAL A 84 4.58 -4.25 -7.31
N ARG A 85 5.45 -5.22 -6.98
CA ARG A 85 6.88 -4.96 -6.76
C ARG A 85 7.60 -4.60 -8.05
N ASP A 86 7.35 -5.35 -9.12
CA ASP A 86 7.94 -5.11 -10.43
C ASP A 86 7.44 -3.79 -11.03
N GLU A 87 8.36 -2.91 -11.39
CA GLU A 87 8.02 -1.58 -11.92
C GLU A 87 7.27 -1.67 -13.26
N GLY A 88 7.58 -2.66 -14.08
CA GLY A 88 6.88 -2.89 -15.35
C GLY A 88 5.43 -3.32 -15.15
N VAL A 89 5.17 -4.19 -14.17
CA VAL A 89 3.81 -4.56 -13.73
C VAL A 89 3.09 -3.38 -13.13
N TRP A 90 3.77 -2.59 -12.29
CA TRP A 90 3.17 -1.44 -11.63
C TRP A 90 2.68 -0.39 -12.63
N GLU A 91 3.53 0.01 -13.58
CA GLU A 91 3.17 0.99 -14.60
C GLU A 91 2.01 0.52 -15.49
N ARG A 92 1.97 -0.78 -15.83
CA ARG A 92 0.83 -1.38 -16.56
C ARG A 92 -0.45 -1.34 -15.73
N THR A 93 -0.34 -1.63 -14.43
CA THR A 93 -1.46 -1.58 -13.49
C THR A 93 -2.03 -0.18 -13.39
N LYS A 94 -1.19 0.83 -13.16
CA LYS A 94 -1.60 2.24 -13.10
C LYS A 94 -2.29 2.69 -14.38
N ARG A 95 -1.74 2.35 -15.54
CA ARG A 95 -2.34 2.67 -16.84
C ARG A 95 -3.74 2.09 -16.97
N GLN A 96 -3.90 0.80 -16.63
CA GLN A 96 -5.21 0.15 -16.71
C GLN A 96 -6.23 0.74 -15.74
N VAL A 97 -5.81 1.12 -14.53
CA VAL A 97 -6.67 1.81 -13.55
C VAL A 97 -7.10 3.18 -14.08
N ALA A 98 -6.18 3.93 -14.69
CA ALA A 98 -6.48 5.23 -15.30
C ALA A 98 -7.50 5.11 -16.44
N GLU A 99 -7.35 4.11 -17.31
CA GLU A 99 -8.27 3.84 -18.43
C GLU A 99 -9.71 3.54 -17.97
N ILE A 100 -9.88 2.89 -16.81
CA ILE A 100 -11.19 2.49 -16.27
C ILE A 100 -11.87 3.64 -15.49
N GLY A 101 -11.19 4.77 -15.30
CA GLY A 101 -11.75 5.96 -14.61
C GLY A 101 -10.95 6.45 -13.40
N GLY A 102 -9.75 5.90 -13.17
CA GLY A 102 -8.77 6.41 -12.21
C GLY A 102 -9.01 6.10 -10.73
N ASN A 103 -10.24 5.72 -10.33
CA ASN A 103 -10.56 5.31 -8.96
C ASN A 103 -11.05 3.87 -8.93
N THR A 104 -10.42 3.04 -8.10
CA THR A 104 -10.81 1.63 -7.96
C THR A 104 -10.50 1.10 -6.55
N THR A 105 -10.94 -0.13 -6.27
CA THR A 105 -10.67 -0.80 -5.00
C THR A 105 -9.23 -1.32 -4.95
N ILE A 106 -8.66 -1.45 -3.75
CA ILE A 106 -7.30 -1.99 -3.57
C ILE A 106 -7.24 -3.43 -4.11
N GLU A 107 -8.27 -4.23 -3.87
CA GLU A 107 -8.37 -5.60 -4.39
C GLU A 107 -8.35 -5.65 -5.92
N PHE A 108 -8.97 -4.68 -6.59
CA PHE A 108 -8.94 -4.62 -8.05
C PHE A 108 -7.54 -4.29 -8.58
N VAL A 109 -6.82 -3.37 -7.93
CA VAL A 109 -5.40 -3.07 -8.24
C VAL A 109 -4.56 -4.35 -8.12
N ARG A 110 -4.75 -5.10 -7.02
CA ARG A 110 -4.08 -6.39 -6.81
C ARG A 110 -4.38 -7.39 -7.92
N THR A 111 -5.66 -7.52 -8.28
CA THR A 111 -6.12 -8.45 -9.32
C THR A 111 -5.45 -8.16 -10.66
N LEU A 112 -5.37 -6.88 -11.05
CA LEU A 112 -4.68 -6.46 -12.27
C LEU A 112 -3.18 -6.80 -12.23
N ALA A 113 -2.52 -6.44 -11.13
CA ALA A 113 -1.08 -6.66 -10.98
C ALA A 113 -0.72 -8.16 -11.05
N VAL A 114 -1.47 -9.01 -10.34
CA VAL A 114 -1.34 -10.48 -10.42
C VAL A 114 -1.59 -10.99 -11.83
N GLY A 115 -2.62 -10.48 -12.51
CA GLY A 115 -2.90 -10.85 -13.90
C GLY A 115 -1.76 -10.51 -14.86
N PHE A 116 -1.09 -9.36 -14.67
CA PHE A 116 0.08 -8.99 -15.46
C PHE A 116 1.31 -9.83 -15.12
N LEU A 117 1.54 -10.16 -13.84
CA LEU A 117 2.61 -11.09 -13.45
C LEU A 117 2.43 -12.46 -14.08
N ARG A 118 1.20 -13.00 -14.06
CA ARG A 118 0.88 -14.29 -14.69
C ARG A 118 1.23 -14.28 -16.17
N LYS A 119 0.82 -13.24 -16.91
CA LYS A 119 1.18 -13.07 -18.33
C LYS A 119 2.69 -13.00 -18.55
N GLN A 120 3.44 -12.34 -17.65
CA GLN A 120 4.92 -12.32 -17.77
C GLN A 120 5.52 -13.71 -17.55
N VAL A 121 5.01 -14.49 -16.60
CA VAL A 121 5.46 -15.86 -16.34
C VAL A 121 5.18 -16.76 -17.55
N GLU A 122 3.96 -16.69 -18.11
CA GLU A 122 3.58 -17.46 -19.31
C GLU A 122 4.53 -17.17 -20.48
N GLN A 123 4.83 -15.89 -20.73
CA GLN A 123 5.73 -15.46 -21.80
C GLN A 123 7.18 -15.94 -21.59
N ARG A 124 7.68 -15.97 -20.35
CA ARG A 124 9.07 -16.33 -20.05
C ARG A 124 9.27 -17.84 -19.94
N ALA A 125 8.32 -18.55 -19.36
CA ALA A 125 8.42 -20.00 -19.14
C ALA A 125 7.96 -20.82 -20.36
N GLY A 126 7.33 -20.19 -21.36
CA GLY A 126 6.70 -20.91 -22.46
C GLY A 126 5.53 -21.79 -22.02
N LEU A 127 5.00 -21.55 -20.81
CA LEU A 127 3.88 -22.25 -20.22
C LEU A 127 2.60 -21.49 -20.53
N VAL A 128 1.57 -22.18 -21.02
CA VAL A 128 0.20 -21.65 -21.03
C VAL A 128 -0.44 -22.11 -19.72
N LEU A 129 -0.63 -21.19 -18.78
CA LEU A 129 -1.23 -21.47 -17.47
C LEU A 129 -2.73 -21.21 -17.46
#